data_AF-A0A4Y2X1W6-F1
#
_entry.id   AF-A0A4Y2X1W6-F1
#
_cell.length_a   1.000
_cell.length_b   1.000
_cell.length_c   1.000
_cell.angle_alpha   90.00
_cell.angle_beta   90.00
_cell.angle_gamma   90.00
#
_symmetry.space_group_name_H-M   'P 1'
#
loop_
_entity.id
_entity.type
_entity.pdbx_description
1 polymer ?
#
loop_
_entity_poly.entity_id
_entity_poly.type
_entity_poly.pdbx_seq_one_letter_code
_entity_poly.pdbx_strand_id
1 'polypeptide(L)'
;MLSPSDIVEKTWPWSFFPFQMATAANRVLRLYISSSNPSGNLKEIVGFILKSYMPVWFAIKKSKYFTDGPKHVFQVIQTSRYLSDELLQVVNPVIQRNAFFAHTENVLLAMLVDEREHIRELGYKKILKARQIAPKKKTVRNFLPPKINFQASDYIEITNWNSCVEYSPPMLRDLSEDDIESLINSDTMPIREIQKFPCHTQAVERCIKLVTEASNKVCGREAREGYIRATLKSTSVIPNISKKSDFKCVKKK
;
A
#
# COMPACT_ATOMS: atom_id res chain seq x y z
N MET A 1 7.99 -23.49 -17.02
CA MET A 1 6.62 -23.31 -16.50
C MET A 1 6.79 -22.75 -15.09
N LEU A 2 6.38 -21.51 -14.82
CA LEU A 2 6.58 -20.91 -13.48
C LEU A 2 5.58 -21.55 -12.51
N SER A 3 6.06 -22.07 -11.38
CA SER A 3 5.21 -22.61 -10.32
C SER A 3 4.32 -21.51 -9.70
N PRO A 4 3.21 -21.84 -9.04
CA PRO A 4 2.43 -20.85 -8.26
C PRO A 4 3.32 -20.08 -7.27
N SER A 5 4.29 -20.75 -6.65
CA SER A 5 5.33 -20.15 -5.81
C SER A 5 6.24 -19.20 -6.60
N ASP A 6 6.63 -19.50 -7.84
CA ASP A 6 7.42 -18.60 -8.67
C ASP A 6 6.64 -17.33 -9.07
N ILE A 7 5.32 -17.44 -9.31
CA ILE A 7 4.48 -16.28 -9.59
C ILE A 7 4.29 -15.44 -8.33
N VAL A 8 4.24 -16.07 -7.16
CA VAL A 8 4.09 -15.36 -5.90
C VAL A 8 5.42 -14.73 -5.44
N GLU A 9 6.55 -15.40 -5.59
CA GLU A 9 7.87 -14.90 -5.19
C GLU A 9 8.47 -13.89 -6.16
N LYS A 10 8.41 -14.14 -7.47
CA LYS A 10 9.00 -13.24 -8.49
C LYS A 10 8.09 -12.08 -8.86
N THR A 11 6.83 -12.11 -8.42
CA THR A 11 5.81 -11.19 -8.90
C THR A 11 5.12 -10.39 -7.80
N TRP A 12 5.40 -10.66 -6.51
CA TRP A 12 5.04 -9.79 -5.39
C TRP A 12 6.25 -9.33 -4.57
N PRO A 13 6.76 -8.13 -4.87
CA PRO A 13 7.18 -7.22 -3.82
C PRO A 13 6.46 -5.89 -3.99
N TRP A 14 6.14 -5.20 -2.89
CA TRP A 14 5.46 -3.89 -2.90
C TRP A 14 6.30 -2.72 -3.44
N SER A 15 7.15 -2.98 -4.43
CA SER A 15 7.19 -2.11 -5.59
C SER A 15 5.85 -2.26 -6.32
N PHE A 16 4.84 -1.51 -5.88
CA PHE A 16 3.57 -1.37 -6.59
C PHE A 16 3.85 -0.75 -7.98
N PHE A 17 4.28 -1.57 -8.94
CA PHE A 17 4.16 -1.29 -10.37
C PHE A 17 2.85 -1.96 -10.80
N PRO A 18 1.68 -1.30 -10.66
CA PRO A 18 0.39 -1.83 -11.12
C PRO A 18 0.44 -2.30 -12.57
N PHE A 19 1.35 -1.74 -13.38
CA PHE A 19 1.61 -2.18 -14.75
C PHE A 19 2.17 -3.59 -14.87
N GLN A 20 3.11 -4.03 -14.03
CA GLN A 20 3.73 -5.36 -14.18
C GLN A 20 2.78 -6.47 -13.73
N MET A 21 2.06 -6.27 -12.63
CA MET A 21 1.08 -7.23 -12.11
C MET A 21 -0.18 -7.33 -12.96
N ALA A 22 -0.76 -6.21 -13.40
CA ALA A 22 -1.87 -6.25 -14.36
C ALA A 22 -1.44 -6.95 -15.65
N THR A 23 -0.19 -6.75 -16.10
CA THR A 23 0.33 -7.44 -17.28
C THR A 23 0.48 -8.94 -17.06
N ALA A 24 0.97 -9.39 -15.90
CA ALA A 24 1.09 -10.80 -15.56
C ALA A 24 -0.29 -11.47 -15.41
N ALA A 25 -1.20 -10.88 -14.63
CA ALA A 25 -2.57 -11.37 -14.47
C ALA A 25 -3.29 -11.45 -15.83
N ASN A 26 -3.19 -10.41 -16.67
CA ASN A 26 -3.77 -10.42 -18.02
C ASN A 26 -3.14 -11.49 -18.93
N ARG A 27 -1.85 -11.81 -18.77
CA ARG A 27 -1.21 -12.92 -19.51
C ARG A 27 -1.76 -14.27 -19.05
N VAL A 28 -1.92 -14.48 -17.75
CA VAL A 28 -2.50 -15.72 -17.20
C VAL A 28 -3.95 -15.89 -17.62
N LEU A 29 -4.76 -14.82 -17.55
CA LEU A 29 -6.15 -14.84 -17.99
C LEU A 29 -6.27 -15.15 -19.50
N ARG A 30 -5.42 -14.55 -20.34
CA ARG A 30 -5.37 -14.89 -21.76
C ARG A 30 -4.98 -16.33 -22.01
N LEU A 31 -3.96 -16.84 -21.28
CA LEU A 31 -3.53 -18.23 -21.37
C LEU A 31 -4.68 -19.19 -21.00
N TYR A 32 -5.45 -18.87 -19.96
CA TYR A 32 -6.62 -19.64 -19.56
C TYR A 32 -7.69 -19.69 -20.67
N ILE A 33 -8.05 -18.54 -21.24
CA ILE A 33 -9.06 -18.45 -22.30
C ILE A 33 -8.61 -19.18 -23.58
N SER A 34 -7.31 -19.13 -23.91
CA SER A 34 -6.77 -19.81 -25.10
C SER A 34 -6.55 -21.31 -24.91
N SER A 35 -6.73 -21.85 -23.70
CA SER A 35 -6.50 -23.26 -23.40
C SER A 35 -7.81 -24.04 -23.48
N SER A 36 -7.90 -25.02 -24.39
CA SER A 36 -9.10 -25.86 -24.54
C SER A 36 -9.37 -26.75 -23.31
N ASN A 37 -8.32 -27.17 -22.59
CA ASN A 37 -8.41 -27.94 -21.35
C ASN A 37 -7.39 -27.41 -20.31
N PRO A 38 -7.73 -26.35 -19.54
CA PRO A 38 -6.81 -25.74 -18.59
C PRO A 38 -6.54 -26.66 -17.39
N SER A 39 -5.27 -26.74 -16.96
CA SER A 39 -4.85 -27.54 -15.81
C SER A 39 -5.49 -27.06 -14.50
N GLY A 40 -5.55 -27.93 -13.49
CA GLY A 40 -6.04 -27.59 -12.14
C GLY A 40 -5.31 -26.37 -11.56
N ASN A 41 -3.98 -26.38 -11.60
CA ASN A 41 -3.16 -25.26 -11.13
C ASN A 41 -3.47 -23.95 -11.86
N LEU A 42 -3.75 -23.99 -13.16
CA LEU A 42 -4.11 -22.78 -13.91
C LEU A 42 -5.50 -22.26 -13.49
N LYS A 43 -6.46 -23.16 -13.24
CA LYS A 43 -7.79 -22.81 -12.70
C LYS A 43 -7.68 -22.18 -11.31
N GLU A 44 -6.79 -22.69 -10.45
CA GLU A 44 -6.54 -22.13 -9.12
C GLU A 44 -5.95 -20.72 -9.19
N ILE A 45 -4.93 -20.50 -10.02
CA ILE A 45 -4.33 -19.16 -10.19
C ILE A 45 -5.37 -18.18 -10.74
N VAL A 46 -6.16 -18.58 -11.73
CA VAL A 46 -7.25 -17.75 -12.26
C VAL A 46 -8.30 -17.47 -11.20
N GLY A 47 -8.65 -18.46 -10.38
CA GLY A 47 -9.52 -18.31 -9.23
C GLY A 47 -9.00 -17.25 -8.26
N PHE A 48 -7.70 -17.30 -7.92
CA PHE A 48 -7.03 -16.30 -7.10
C PHE A 48 -7.10 -14.91 -7.71
N ILE A 49 -6.82 -14.79 -9.02
CA ILE A 49 -6.88 -13.50 -9.73
C ILE A 49 -8.28 -12.89 -9.63
N LEU A 50 -9.31 -13.68 -9.91
CA LEU A 50 -10.69 -13.19 -9.98
C LEU A 50 -11.32 -12.94 -8.60
N LYS A 51 -11.04 -13.79 -7.61
CA LYS A 51 -11.69 -13.75 -6.29
C LYS A 51 -10.96 -12.88 -5.26
N SER A 52 -9.64 -12.73 -5.37
CA SER A 52 -8.84 -11.99 -4.38
C SER A 52 -8.15 -10.78 -5.00
N TYR A 53 -7.31 -10.98 -6.01
CA TYR A 53 -6.50 -9.90 -6.57
C TYR A 53 -7.32 -8.78 -7.22
N MET A 54 -8.21 -9.10 -8.17
CA MET A 54 -8.98 -8.09 -8.90
C MET A 54 -9.90 -7.26 -8.00
N PRO A 55 -10.68 -7.86 -7.07
CA PRO A 55 -11.53 -7.09 -6.15
C PRO A 55 -10.75 -6.07 -5.32
N VAL A 56 -9.59 -6.48 -4.76
CA VAL A 56 -8.73 -5.58 -4.00
C VAL A 56 -8.15 -4.49 -4.90
N TRP A 57 -7.69 -4.85 -6.10
CA TRP A 57 -7.16 -3.88 -7.06
C TRP A 57 -8.19 -2.79 -7.40
N PHE A 58 -9.46 -3.17 -7.64
CA PHE A 58 -10.53 -2.21 -7.87
C PHE A 58 -10.83 -1.37 -6.63
N ALA A 59 -10.84 -1.98 -5.44
CA ALA A 59 -11.02 -1.25 -4.18
C ALA A 59 -9.95 -0.16 -3.98
N ILE A 60 -8.68 -0.47 -4.26
CA ILE A 60 -7.59 0.51 -4.21
C ILE A 60 -7.80 1.65 -5.22
N LYS A 61 -8.31 1.35 -6.41
CA LYS A 61 -8.60 2.38 -7.42
C LYS A 61 -9.79 3.26 -7.04
N LYS A 62 -10.80 2.71 -6.39
CA LYS A 62 -11.99 3.44 -5.93
C LYS A 62 -11.66 4.30 -4.69
N SER A 63 -11.06 3.68 -3.68
CA SER A 63 -10.72 4.28 -2.39
C SER A 63 -9.22 4.51 -2.32
N LYS A 64 -8.80 5.57 -3.03
CA LYS A 64 -7.39 5.85 -3.29
C LYS A 64 -6.68 6.52 -2.14
N TYR A 65 -7.30 6.78 -0.99
CA TYR A 65 -6.69 7.56 0.08
C TYR A 65 -5.79 6.70 0.95
N PHE A 66 -4.72 7.28 1.49
CA PHE A 66 -3.76 6.53 2.32
C PHE A 66 -4.43 5.96 3.58
N THR A 67 -5.46 6.63 4.11
CA THR A 67 -6.29 6.18 5.23
C THR A 67 -7.10 4.94 4.91
N ASP A 68 -7.28 4.58 3.64
CA ASP A 68 -7.93 3.32 3.24
C ASP A 68 -6.92 2.16 3.16
N GLY A 69 -5.61 2.43 3.29
CA GLY A 69 -4.55 1.43 3.23
C GLY A 69 -4.77 0.22 4.15
N PRO A 70 -5.03 0.40 5.46
CA PRO A 70 -5.34 -0.70 6.37
C PRO A 70 -6.55 -1.54 5.92
N LYS A 71 -7.60 -0.89 5.39
CA LYS A 71 -8.81 -1.55 4.89
C LYS A 71 -8.49 -2.41 3.67
N HIS A 72 -7.61 -1.94 2.78
CA HIS A 72 -7.15 -2.72 1.63
C HIS A 72 -6.35 -3.96 2.06
N VAL A 73 -5.48 -3.83 3.06
CA VAL A 73 -4.75 -4.99 3.62
C VAL A 73 -5.73 -6.00 4.22
N PHE A 74 -6.70 -5.53 4.99
CA PHE A 74 -7.77 -6.36 5.54
C PHE A 74 -8.57 -7.06 4.45
N GLN A 75 -8.91 -6.37 3.36
CA GLN A 75 -9.63 -6.96 2.23
C GLN A 75 -8.82 -8.05 1.53
N VAL A 76 -7.49 -7.90 1.42
CA VAL A 76 -6.62 -8.98 0.90
C VAL A 76 -6.73 -10.22 1.80
N ILE A 77 -6.63 -10.04 3.11
CA ILE A 77 -6.78 -11.15 4.08
C ILE A 77 -8.15 -11.81 3.89
N GLN A 78 -9.23 -11.04 3.96
CA GLN A 78 -10.60 -11.54 3.86
C GLN A 78 -10.85 -12.29 2.54
N THR A 79 -10.43 -11.71 1.41
CA THR A 79 -10.63 -12.33 0.09
C THR A 79 -9.73 -13.53 -0.16
N SER A 80 -8.66 -13.72 0.60
CA SER A 80 -7.79 -14.90 0.50
C SER A 80 -8.28 -16.10 1.32
N ARG A 81 -9.20 -15.91 2.28
CA ARG A 81 -9.66 -16.95 3.21
C ARG A 81 -10.31 -18.18 2.58
N TYR A 82 -10.76 -18.10 1.33
CA TYR A 82 -11.36 -19.25 0.64
C TYR A 82 -10.32 -20.25 0.12
N LEU A 83 -9.04 -19.86 0.10
CA LEU A 83 -7.95 -20.72 -0.35
C LEU A 83 -7.76 -21.91 0.61
N SER A 84 -7.24 -23.02 0.08
CA SER A 84 -6.81 -24.15 0.91
C SER A 84 -5.64 -23.77 1.82
N ASP A 85 -5.46 -24.51 2.91
CA ASP A 85 -4.36 -24.29 3.84
C ASP A 85 -2.98 -24.35 3.16
N GLU A 86 -2.80 -25.25 2.20
CA GLU A 86 -1.58 -25.36 1.38
C GLU A 86 -1.30 -24.08 0.60
N LEU A 87 -2.31 -23.48 -0.02
CA LEU A 87 -2.16 -22.21 -0.75
C LEU A 87 -1.99 -21.03 0.19
N LEU A 88 -2.65 -21.04 1.35
CA LEU A 88 -2.48 -20.02 2.39
C LEU A 88 -1.06 -20.01 2.95
N GLN A 89 -0.38 -21.16 3.05
CA GLN A 89 1.04 -21.22 3.44
C GLN A 89 1.95 -20.49 2.45
N VAL A 90 1.55 -20.37 1.18
CA VAL A 90 2.30 -19.60 0.16
C VAL A 90 1.89 -18.13 0.16
N VAL A 91 0.59 -17.84 0.27
CA VAL A 91 0.04 -16.47 0.16
C VAL A 91 0.26 -15.64 1.42
N ASN A 92 0.03 -16.20 2.61
CA ASN A 92 0.10 -15.45 3.87
C ASN A 92 1.49 -14.84 4.13
N PRO A 93 2.62 -15.55 3.92
CA PRO A 93 3.94 -14.93 4.07
C PRO A 93 4.17 -13.74 3.12
N VAL A 94 3.49 -13.71 1.98
CA VAL A 94 3.60 -12.59 1.02
C VAL A 94 2.79 -11.41 1.51
N ILE A 95 1.57 -11.63 1.99
CA ILE A 95 0.75 -10.58 2.62
C ILE A 95 1.52 -9.99 3.82
N GLN A 96 2.05 -10.85 4.70
CA GLN A 96 2.79 -10.47 5.90
C GLN A 96 4.04 -9.62 5.58
N ARG A 97 4.85 -10.03 4.60
CA ARG A 97 6.06 -9.28 4.20
C ARG A 97 5.75 -7.87 3.71
N ASN A 98 4.52 -7.62 3.30
CA ASN A 98 4.15 -6.37 2.68
C ASN A 98 3.05 -5.59 3.41
N ALA A 99 2.69 -6.00 4.63
CA ALA A 99 1.61 -5.40 5.41
C ALA A 99 1.99 -4.05 6.06
N PHE A 100 2.81 -3.21 5.42
CA PHE A 100 3.23 -1.91 5.96
C PHE A 100 2.05 -0.97 6.25
N PHE A 101 0.96 -1.07 5.47
CA PHE A 101 -0.26 -0.31 5.76
C PHE A 101 -1.01 -0.81 6.99
N ALA A 102 -0.72 -2.01 7.50
CA ALA A 102 -1.25 -2.47 8.79
C ALA A 102 -0.49 -1.89 9.99
N HIS A 103 0.55 -1.07 9.78
CA HIS A 103 1.29 -0.47 10.88
C HIS A 103 0.35 0.33 11.79
N THR A 104 0.57 0.29 13.11
CA THR A 104 -0.33 0.90 14.11
C THR A 104 -0.65 2.36 13.80
N GLU A 105 0.36 3.15 13.41
CA GLU A 105 0.19 4.54 12.97
C GLU A 105 -0.80 4.70 11.81
N ASN A 106 -0.74 3.81 10.80
CA ASN A 106 -1.64 3.84 9.64
C ASN A 106 -3.05 3.40 10.02
N VAL A 107 -3.18 2.38 10.88
CA VAL A 107 -4.46 1.93 11.42
C VAL A 107 -5.13 3.05 12.22
N LEU A 108 -4.38 3.74 13.09
CA LEU A 108 -4.89 4.89 13.84
C LEU A 108 -5.41 5.98 12.89
N LEU A 109 -4.63 6.36 11.86
CA LEU A 109 -5.07 7.36 10.88
C LEU A 109 -6.32 6.93 10.11
N ALA A 110 -6.49 5.63 9.83
CA ALA A 110 -7.72 5.10 9.24
C ALA A 110 -8.92 5.19 10.19
N MET A 111 -8.70 4.90 11.48
CA MET A 111 -9.75 4.98 12.50
C MET A 111 -10.30 6.40 12.66
N LEU A 112 -9.46 7.43 12.56
CA LEU A 112 -9.87 8.84 12.69
C LEU A 112 -10.85 9.30 11.62
N VAL A 113 -10.85 8.62 10.46
CA VAL A 113 -11.73 8.94 9.32
C VAL A 113 -12.75 7.84 9.07
N ASP A 114 -12.93 6.91 10.02
CA ASP A 114 -13.94 5.87 9.92
C ASP A 114 -15.35 6.48 10.02
N GLU A 115 -16.30 5.91 9.30
CA GLU A 115 -17.70 6.35 9.34
C GLU A 115 -18.35 6.02 10.70
N ARG A 116 -17.85 4.98 11.38
CA ARG A 116 -18.32 4.52 12.68
C ARG A 116 -17.74 5.37 13.79
N GLU A 117 -18.60 6.09 14.51
CA GLU A 117 -18.24 7.02 15.58
C GLU A 117 -17.40 6.37 16.69
N HIS A 118 -17.84 5.21 17.20
CA HIS A 118 -17.12 4.49 18.25
C HIS A 118 -15.68 4.10 17.86
N ILE A 119 -15.40 3.91 16.56
CA ILE A 119 -14.05 3.63 16.06
C ILE A 119 -13.20 4.89 16.02
N ARG A 120 -13.78 6.02 15.59
CA ARG A 120 -13.10 7.31 15.65
C ARG A 120 -12.70 7.66 17.08
N GLU A 121 -13.64 7.53 18.01
CA GLU A 121 -13.42 7.76 19.44
C GLU A 121 -12.31 6.86 19.99
N LEU A 122 -12.34 5.56 19.67
CA LEU A 122 -11.28 4.62 20.04
C LEU A 122 -9.91 5.03 19.47
N GLY A 123 -9.88 5.52 18.22
CA GLY A 123 -8.68 6.04 17.57
C GLY A 123 -8.06 7.21 18.32
N TYR A 124 -8.86 8.22 18.68
CA TYR A 124 -8.41 9.37 19.45
C TYR A 124 -7.88 8.97 20.83
N LYS A 125 -8.61 8.12 21.58
CA LYS A 125 -8.18 7.62 22.89
C LYS A 125 -6.83 6.89 22.82
N LYS A 126 -6.62 6.07 21.80
CA LYS A 126 -5.35 5.38 21.57
C LYS A 126 -4.20 6.35 21.28
N ILE A 127 -4.45 7.42 20.53
CA ILE A 127 -3.43 8.44 20.24
C ILE A 127 -3.02 9.19 21.51
N LEU A 128 -3.98 9.62 22.33
CA LEU A 128 -3.70 10.27 23.61
C LEU A 128 -2.86 9.36 24.51
N LYS A 129 -3.25 8.09 24.64
CA LYS A 129 -2.47 7.09 25.40
C LYS A 129 -1.05 6.92 24.85
N ALA A 130 -0.89 6.86 23.53
CA ALA A 130 0.42 6.73 22.89
C ALA A 130 1.32 7.96 23.14
N ARG A 131 0.76 9.16 23.22
CA ARG A 131 1.51 10.39 23.56
C ARG A 131 1.99 10.39 25.02
N GLN A 132 1.16 9.92 25.95
CA GLN A 132 1.51 9.83 27.37
C GLN A 132 2.64 8.82 27.64
N ILE A 133 2.68 7.71 26.89
CA ILE A 133 3.68 6.65 27.04
C ILE A 133 4.99 6.98 26.30
N ALA A 134 4.96 7.89 25.32
CA ALA A 134 6.09 8.14 24.45
C ALA A 134 7.35 8.59 25.22
N PRO A 135 8.50 7.93 25.02
CA PRO A 135 9.73 8.31 25.71
C PRO A 135 10.18 9.72 25.30
N LYS A 136 10.60 10.53 26.28
CA LYS A 136 11.08 11.92 26.07
C LYS A 136 12.31 12.01 25.15
N LYS A 137 13.06 10.91 24.97
CA LYS A 137 14.21 10.83 24.05
C LYS A 137 13.75 10.48 22.64
N LYS A 138 14.22 11.26 21.65
CA LYS A 138 14.02 11.00 20.22
C LYS A 138 14.78 9.74 19.79
N THR A 139 14.15 8.58 19.93
CA THR A 139 14.62 7.34 19.29
C THR A 139 14.09 7.26 17.86
N VAL A 140 14.91 6.81 16.92
CA VAL A 140 14.46 6.54 15.56
C VAL A 140 13.43 5.40 15.62
N ARG A 141 12.26 5.59 15.01
CA ARG A 141 11.23 4.56 14.91
C ARG A 141 11.65 3.51 13.89
N ASN A 142 11.67 2.24 14.26
CA ASN A 142 11.94 1.15 13.32
C ASN A 142 10.67 0.85 12.53
N PHE A 143 10.72 1.07 11.21
CA PHE A 143 9.58 0.82 10.33
C PHE A 143 9.67 -0.59 9.72
N LEU A 144 9.16 -1.58 10.46
CA LEU A 144 9.10 -2.98 10.04
C LEU A 144 7.66 -3.38 9.73
N PRO A 145 7.43 -4.36 8.84
CA PRO A 145 6.09 -4.95 8.69
C PRO A 145 5.57 -5.45 10.05
N PRO A 146 4.37 -5.03 10.49
CA PRO A 146 3.80 -5.49 11.74
C PRO A 146 3.36 -6.95 11.60
N LYS A 147 3.40 -7.73 12.68
CA LYS A 147 2.79 -9.08 12.68
C LYS A 147 1.27 -8.94 12.55
N ILE A 148 0.72 -9.44 11.44
CA ILE A 148 -0.71 -9.30 11.15
C ILE A 148 -1.53 -10.51 11.62
N ASN A 149 -2.76 -10.24 12.04
CA ASN A 149 -3.75 -11.23 12.40
C ASN A 149 -4.58 -11.63 11.17
N PHE A 150 -4.30 -12.81 10.59
CA PHE A 150 -5.05 -13.34 9.45
C PHE A 150 -6.51 -13.73 9.80
N GLN A 151 -6.84 -13.84 11.09
CA GLN A 151 -8.18 -14.17 11.58
C GLN A 151 -8.98 -12.93 12.01
N ALA A 152 -8.47 -11.72 11.77
CA ALA A 152 -9.15 -10.47 12.12
C ALA A 152 -10.58 -10.41 11.56
N SER A 153 -11.55 -9.93 12.34
CA SER A 153 -12.92 -9.73 11.86
C SER A 153 -13.11 -8.35 11.23
N ASP A 154 -12.26 -7.40 11.60
CA ASP A 154 -12.26 -6.02 11.14
C ASP A 154 -10.81 -5.53 10.91
N TYR A 155 -10.63 -4.49 10.10
CA TYR A 155 -9.32 -3.89 9.87
C TYR A 155 -8.69 -3.34 11.15
N ILE A 156 -9.49 -2.96 12.16
CA ILE A 156 -8.96 -2.50 13.46
C ILE A 156 -8.25 -3.61 14.25
N GLU A 157 -8.51 -4.88 13.91
CA GLU A 157 -7.97 -6.07 14.58
C GLU A 157 -6.80 -6.71 13.82
N ILE A 158 -6.40 -6.14 12.66
CA ILE A 158 -5.32 -6.69 11.84
C ILE A 158 -3.98 -6.66 12.55
N THR A 159 -3.79 -5.75 13.50
CA THR A 159 -2.54 -5.59 14.24
C THR A 159 -2.80 -5.82 15.71
N ASN A 160 -1.92 -6.63 16.34
CA ASN A 160 -2.01 -6.86 17.77
C ASN A 160 -1.44 -5.66 18.55
N TRP A 161 -2.36 -4.85 19.07
CA TRP A 161 -2.08 -3.66 19.86
C TRP A 161 -1.25 -3.93 21.13
N ASN A 162 -1.32 -5.13 21.72
CA ASN A 162 -0.54 -5.47 22.91
C ASN A 162 0.92 -5.80 22.62
N SER A 163 1.22 -6.19 21.37
CA SER A 163 2.57 -6.61 20.95
C SER A 163 3.33 -5.54 20.18
N CYS A 164 2.65 -4.45 19.80
CA CYS A 164 3.23 -3.39 18.99
C CYS A 164 3.40 -2.12 19.82
N VAL A 165 4.50 -1.40 19.61
CA VAL A 165 4.69 -0.10 20.25
C VAL A 165 3.73 0.89 19.59
N GLU A 166 2.79 1.42 20.38
CA GLU A 166 1.86 2.44 19.93
C GLU A 166 2.60 3.80 19.86
N TYR A 167 2.74 4.34 18.65
CA TYR A 167 3.28 5.68 18.44
C TYR A 167 2.18 6.62 17.95
N SER A 168 2.18 7.86 18.46
CA SER A 168 1.37 8.92 17.85
C SER A 168 1.81 9.11 16.39
N PRO A 169 0.86 9.08 15.42
CA PRO A 169 1.16 9.33 14.02
C PRO A 169 1.89 10.67 13.83
N PRO A 170 2.98 10.74 13.06
CA PRO A 170 3.73 11.98 12.82
C PRO A 170 2.88 13.09 12.19
N MET A 171 1.86 12.72 11.41
CA MET A 171 0.93 13.66 10.78
C MET A 171 0.09 14.45 11.78
N LEU A 172 -0.04 13.95 13.01
CA LEU A 172 -0.80 14.62 14.07
C LEU A 172 0.11 15.39 15.02
N ARG A 173 1.41 15.54 14.71
CA ARG A 173 2.39 16.14 15.64
C ARG A 173 2.00 17.56 16.05
N ASP A 174 1.42 18.33 15.14
CA ASP A 174 1.12 19.74 15.35
C ASP A 174 -0.20 19.97 16.10
N LEU A 175 -1.00 18.91 16.28
CA LEU A 175 -2.22 18.96 17.10
C LEU A 175 -1.86 18.78 18.58
N SER A 176 -2.34 19.67 19.45
CA SER A 176 -2.19 19.52 20.89
C SER A 176 -3.04 18.35 21.44
N GLU A 177 -2.84 18.00 22.71
CA GLU A 177 -3.69 16.99 23.37
C GLU A 177 -5.10 17.53 23.61
N ASP A 178 -5.22 18.79 24.03
CA ASP A 178 -6.49 19.50 24.18
C ASP A 178 -7.26 19.58 22.85
N ASP A 179 -6.56 19.81 21.73
CA ASP A 179 -7.18 19.78 20.40
C ASP A 179 -7.80 18.40 20.17
N ILE A 180 -7.06 17.31 20.39
CA ILE A 180 -7.56 15.95 20.20
C ILE A 180 -8.73 15.63 21.13
N GLU A 181 -8.68 16.06 22.39
CA GLU A 181 -9.80 15.89 23.33
C GLU A 181 -11.04 16.66 22.88
N SER A 182 -10.88 17.86 22.32
CA SER A 182 -11.99 18.62 21.74
C SER A 182 -12.62 17.88 20.54
N LEU A 183 -11.85 17.09 19.78
CA LEU A 183 -12.36 16.27 18.67
C LEU A 183 -13.15 15.04 19.13
N ILE A 184 -12.91 14.57 20.34
CA ILE A 184 -13.71 13.50 20.94
C ILE A 184 -15.10 14.03 21.31
N ASN A 185 -15.15 15.26 21.81
CA ASN A 185 -16.38 15.89 22.32
C ASN A 185 -17.17 16.67 21.26
N SER A 186 -16.58 16.95 20.10
CA SER A 186 -17.22 17.65 19.00
C SER A 186 -17.50 16.71 17.84
N ASP A 187 -18.71 16.80 17.27
CA ASP A 187 -19.09 16.03 16.07
C ASP A 187 -18.50 16.63 14.77
N THR A 188 -17.62 17.63 14.92
CA THR A 188 -16.98 18.31 13.80
C THR A 188 -15.76 17.51 13.40
N MET A 189 -15.61 17.16 12.12
CA MET A 189 -14.46 16.39 11.60
C MET A 189 -13.38 17.31 11.01
N PRO A 190 -12.43 17.87 11.78
CA PRO A 190 -11.33 18.65 11.21
C PRO A 190 -10.30 17.79 10.48
N ILE A 191 -10.37 16.47 10.62
CA ILE A 191 -9.40 15.52 10.04
C ILE A 191 -9.66 15.22 8.55
N ARG A 192 -10.72 15.77 7.93
CA ARG A 192 -10.93 15.65 6.47
C ARG A 192 -9.72 16.12 5.66
N GLU A 193 -8.89 17.01 6.20
CA GLU A 193 -7.65 17.44 5.55
C GLU A 193 -6.60 16.32 5.40
N ILE A 194 -6.61 15.33 6.30
CA ILE A 194 -5.74 14.17 6.24
C ILE A 194 -6.08 13.30 5.02
N GLN A 195 -7.35 13.24 4.60
CA GLN A 195 -7.77 12.47 3.41
C GLN A 195 -7.23 13.02 2.08
N LYS A 196 -6.38 14.06 2.04
CA LYS A 196 -5.85 14.59 0.77
C LYS A 196 -4.82 13.69 0.09
N PHE A 197 -4.14 12.81 0.84
CA PHE A 197 -3.03 12.03 0.26
C PHE A 197 -3.50 10.67 -0.29
N PRO A 198 -3.24 10.41 -1.58
CA PRO A 198 -3.50 9.10 -2.15
C PRO A 198 -2.55 8.01 -1.61
N CYS A 199 -3.06 6.81 -1.31
CA CYS A 199 -2.31 5.61 -0.91
C CYS A 199 -1.30 5.18 -1.99
N HIS A 200 -1.64 5.47 -3.25
CA HIS A 200 -0.89 5.00 -4.40
C HIS A 200 -1.04 5.99 -5.56
N THR A 201 0.09 6.56 -6.01
CA THR A 201 0.13 7.37 -7.23
C THR A 201 1.28 6.95 -8.13
N GLN A 202 1.04 7.07 -9.43
CA GLN A 202 2.09 6.92 -10.44
C GLN A 202 3.23 7.93 -10.23
N ALA A 203 2.97 9.07 -9.58
CA ALA A 203 4.00 10.03 -9.21
C ALA A 203 4.93 9.47 -8.12
N VAL A 204 4.38 8.86 -7.07
CA VAL A 204 5.16 8.19 -6.01
C VAL A 204 5.97 7.02 -6.58
N GLU A 205 5.38 6.19 -7.44
CA GLU A 205 6.11 5.09 -8.11
C GLU A 205 7.31 5.62 -8.93
N ARG A 206 7.07 6.64 -9.76
CA ARG A 206 8.13 7.27 -10.57
C ARG A 206 9.21 7.88 -9.70
N CYS A 207 8.83 8.51 -8.59
CA CYS A 207 9.77 9.09 -7.63
C CYS A 207 10.65 8.01 -6.98
N ILE A 208 10.05 6.93 -6.46
CA ILE A 208 10.81 5.82 -5.85
C ILE A 208 11.79 5.21 -6.86
N LYS A 209 11.33 4.98 -8.09
CA LYS A 209 12.20 4.48 -9.17
C LYS A 209 13.39 5.41 -9.42
N LEU A 210 13.13 6.70 -9.56
CA LEU A 210 14.16 7.70 -9.82
C LEU A 210 15.17 7.83 -8.67
N VAL A 211 14.69 7.84 -7.42
CA VAL A 211 15.56 7.91 -6.22
C VAL A 211 16.42 6.66 -6.08
N THR A 212 15.86 5.48 -6.40
CA THR A 212 16.59 4.21 -6.39
C THR A 212 17.68 4.21 -7.46
N GLU A 213 17.34 4.65 -8.67
CA GLU A 213 18.30 4.77 -9.78
C GLU A 213 19.44 5.74 -9.44
N ALA A 214 19.11 6.92 -8.90
CA ALA A 214 20.11 7.89 -8.46
C ALA A 214 21.03 7.31 -7.39
N SER A 215 20.47 6.59 -6.40
CA SER A 215 21.26 5.98 -5.32
C SER A 215 22.19 4.87 -5.80
N ASN A 216 21.81 4.14 -6.86
CA ASN A 216 22.67 3.14 -7.48
C ASN A 216 23.76 3.77 -8.37
N LYS A 217 23.55 5.00 -8.85
CA LYS A 217 24.47 5.65 -9.81
C LYS A 217 25.51 6.54 -9.15
N VAL A 218 25.15 7.24 -8.07
CA VAL A 218 26.02 8.23 -7.43
C VAL A 218 25.94 8.14 -5.90
N CYS A 219 27.06 8.42 -5.24
CA CYS A 219 27.16 8.49 -3.79
C CYS A 219 27.08 9.96 -3.30
N GLY A 220 26.54 10.17 -2.10
CA GLY A 220 26.42 11.50 -1.50
C GLY A 220 25.10 12.21 -1.81
N ARG A 221 24.67 13.08 -0.90
CA ARG A 221 23.38 13.78 -1.02
C ARG A 221 23.33 14.71 -2.24
N GLU A 222 24.35 15.56 -2.39
CA GLU A 222 24.39 16.58 -3.45
C GLU A 222 24.43 15.95 -4.85
N ALA A 223 25.23 14.90 -5.03
CA ALA A 223 25.31 14.19 -6.30
C ALA A 223 23.98 13.51 -6.65
N ARG A 224 23.31 12.86 -5.68
CA ARG A 224 21.99 12.24 -5.88
C ARG A 224 20.94 13.29 -6.25
N GLU A 225 20.90 14.41 -5.52
CA GLU A 225 19.99 15.51 -5.85
C GLU A 225 20.28 16.09 -7.24
N GLY A 226 21.55 16.25 -7.61
CA GLY A 226 21.97 16.67 -8.95
C GLY A 226 21.50 15.71 -10.04
N TYR A 227 21.68 14.41 -9.86
CA TYR A 227 21.20 13.37 -10.78
C TYR A 227 19.69 13.43 -10.96
N ILE A 228 18.94 13.53 -9.86
CA ILE A 228 17.47 13.63 -9.88
C ILE A 228 17.03 14.88 -10.64
N ARG A 229 17.60 16.05 -10.33
CA ARG A 229 17.26 17.32 -11.01
C ARG A 229 17.59 17.27 -12.50
N ALA A 230 18.76 16.76 -12.87
CA ALA A 230 19.16 16.61 -14.27
C ALA A 230 18.22 15.66 -15.04
N THR A 231 17.85 14.53 -14.43
CA THR A 231 16.94 13.55 -15.01
C THR A 231 15.53 14.12 -15.19
N LEU A 232 15.00 14.82 -14.18
CA LEU A 232 13.71 15.51 -14.29
C LEU A 232 13.72 16.57 -15.38
N LYS A 233 14.79 17.37 -15.46
CA LYS A 233 14.97 18.37 -16.52
C LYS A 233 15.02 17.72 -17.90
N SER A 234 15.80 16.65 -18.08
CA SER A 234 15.86 15.88 -19.32
C SER A 234 14.49 15.31 -19.71
N THR A 235 13.76 14.73 -18.75
CA THR A 235 12.43 14.15 -18.97
C THR A 235 11.41 15.23 -19.35
N SER A 236 11.52 16.44 -18.79
CA SER A 236 10.62 17.57 -19.11
C SER A 236 10.75 18.06 -20.55
N VAL A 237 11.90 17.84 -21.19
CA VAL A 237 12.15 18.19 -22.59
C VAL A 237 11.50 17.16 -23.55
N ILE A 238 11.21 15.95 -23.06
CA ILE A 238 10.53 14.92 -23.84
C ILE A 238 9.04 15.28 -23.91
N PRO A 239 8.45 15.45 -25.11
CA PRO A 239 7.03 15.75 -25.24
C PRO A 239 6.18 14.64 -24.63
N ASN A 240 5.12 15.02 -23.89
CA ASN A 240 4.15 14.07 -23.36
C ASN A 240 3.37 13.45 -24.53
N ILE A 241 3.69 12.20 -24.86
CA ILE A 241 3.00 11.41 -25.88
C ILE A 241 1.79 10.75 -25.20
N SER A 242 0.63 11.35 -25.40
CA SER A 242 -0.62 10.90 -24.78
C SER A 242 -1.27 9.74 -25.53
N LYS A 243 -1.09 9.71 -26.86
CA LYS A 243 -1.57 8.66 -27.76
C LYS A 243 -0.44 8.15 -28.63
N LYS A 244 -0.53 6.88 -29.05
CA LYS A 244 0.46 6.26 -29.95
C LYS A 244 0.60 7.02 -31.29
N SER A 245 -0.45 7.72 -31.72
CA SER A 245 -0.47 8.62 -32.87
C SER A 245 0.41 9.86 -32.72
N ASP A 246 0.71 10.28 -31.49
CA ASP A 246 1.49 11.49 -31.21
C ASP A 246 3.00 11.24 -31.39
N PHE A 247 3.41 9.96 -31.53
CA PHE A 247 4.76 9.57 -31.84
C PHE A 247 5.07 9.82 -33.32
N LYS A 248 5.53 11.04 -33.64
CA LYS A 248 6.04 11.36 -34.98
C LYS A 248 7.38 10.64 -35.18
N CYS A 249 7.36 9.54 -35.94
CA CYS A 249 8.58 8.87 -36.38
C CYS A 249 9.38 9.86 -37.24
N VAL A 250 10.60 10.19 -36.82
CA VAL A 250 11.48 11.08 -37.60
C VAL A 250 11.76 10.37 -38.92
N LYS A 251 11.19 10.87 -40.03
CA LYS A 251 11.57 10.41 -41.37
C LYS A 251 13.04 10.80 -41.55
N LYS A 252 13.92 9.80 -41.66
CA LYS A 252 15.31 10.01 -42.07
C LYS A 252 15.26 10.69 -43.45
N LYS A 253 15.91 11.85 -43.56
CA LYS A 253 16.17 12.50 -44.83
C LYS A 253 17.18 11.67 -45.62
#